data_AF-A0A6I5CCR5-F1
#
_entry.id   AF-A0A6I5CCR5-F1
#
_cell.length_a   1.000
_cell.length_b   1.000
_cell.length_c   1.000
_cell.angle_alpha   90.00
_cell.angle_beta   90.00
_cell.angle_gamma   90.00
#
_symmetry.space_group_name_H-M   'P 1'
#
loop_
_entity.id
_entity.type
_entity.pdbx_description
1 polymer ?
#
loop_
_entity_poly.entity_id
_entity_poly.type
_entity_poly.pdbx_seq_one_letter_code
_entity_poly.pdbx_strand_id
1 'polypeptide(L)'
;PTLQTYILQLRELINGALRQGGGDGQRSAKDVLLTVPSGYLLKGGTGSSDVREFERLAGTGYRAMDAEDYPEAAARLREALALWTGPALADVHAGVHLETQIRRLEESRLCALDQRIEADLRLGRHRELLAELTVLVSRYPSHESLCGQYMVALYRSGRRGEALNAYQRLRATLVRTLGLEPSPVLAKLQQSILMSGPAGAPSAVGAPATGRFAQVG
;
A
#
# COMPACT_ATOMS: atom_id res chain seq x y z
N PRO A 1 -11.36 25.83 27.25
CA PRO A 1 -9.96 26.36 27.28
C PRO A 1 -9.80 27.36 26.13
N THR A 2 -9.12 28.48 26.33
CA THR A 2 -8.94 29.52 25.29
C THR A 2 -7.75 29.18 24.39
N LEU A 3 -7.78 29.60 23.13
CA LEU A 3 -6.72 29.34 22.14
C LEU A 3 -5.33 29.78 22.63
N GLN A 4 -5.26 30.89 23.37
CA GLN A 4 -4.02 31.42 23.93
C GLN A 4 -3.38 30.47 24.94
N THR A 5 -4.17 29.76 25.75
CA THR A 5 -3.66 28.76 26.69
C THR A 5 -2.98 27.60 25.96
N TYR A 6 -3.60 27.08 24.90
CA TYR A 6 -3.00 26.01 24.10
C TYR A 6 -1.71 26.46 23.40
N ILE A 7 -1.66 27.69 22.87
CA ILE A 7 -0.44 28.23 22.25
C ILE A 7 0.69 28.39 23.28
N LEU A 8 0.38 28.82 24.50
CA LEU A 8 1.37 28.89 25.58
C LEU A 8 1.95 27.51 25.89
N GLN A 9 1.08 26.51 26.11
CA GLN A 9 1.48 25.13 26.39
C GLN A 9 2.32 24.53 25.24
N LEU A 10 1.92 24.75 23.99
CA LEU A 10 2.69 24.30 22.83
C LEU A 10 4.08 24.95 22.78
N ARG A 11 4.20 26.24 23.10
CA ARG A 11 5.50 26.92 23.14
C ARG A 11 6.39 26.39 24.27
N GLU A 12 5.84 26.02 25.42
CA GLU A 12 6.60 25.36 26.48
C GLU A 12 7.15 24.00 26.04
N LEU A 13 6.32 23.18 25.40
CA LEU A 13 6.74 21.88 24.84
C LEU A 13 7.83 22.05 23.77
N ILE A 14 7.68 23.02 22.86
CA ILE A 14 8.69 23.33 21.83
C ILE A 14 10.01 23.75 22.48
N ASN A 15 9.98 24.62 23.50
CA ASN A 15 11.21 25.01 24.21
C ASN A 15 11.88 23.80 24.88
N GLY A 16 11.10 22.88 25.45
CA GLY A 16 11.62 21.62 25.99
C GLY A 16 12.34 20.78 24.93
N ALA A 17 11.72 20.58 23.77
CA ALA A 17 12.30 19.83 22.66
C ALA A 17 13.57 20.48 22.08
N LEU A 18 13.57 21.81 21.92
CA LEU A 18 14.74 22.56 21.42
C LEU A 18 15.97 22.40 22.33
N ARG A 19 15.77 22.34 23.65
CA ARG A 19 16.86 22.12 24.63
C ARG A 19 17.44 20.71 24.56
N GLN A 20 16.62 19.70 24.24
CA GLN A 20 17.08 18.30 24.12
C GLN A 20 17.80 18.04 22.79
N GLY A 21 17.42 18.75 21.71
CA GLY A 21 17.97 18.57 20.37
C GLY A 21 19.35 19.17 20.12
N GLY A 22 20.08 19.61 21.16
CA GLY A 22 21.43 20.17 21.03
C GLY A 22 21.50 21.48 20.21
N GLY A 23 20.35 22.15 20.03
CA GLY A 23 20.28 23.39 19.26
C GLY A 23 21.09 24.49 19.93
N ASP A 24 21.99 25.07 19.15
CA ASP A 24 22.70 26.31 19.46
C ASP A 24 21.70 27.31 20.06
N GLY A 25 22.00 27.90 21.23
CA GLY A 25 21.07 28.57 22.16
C GLY A 25 20.31 29.80 21.65
N GLN A 26 20.22 29.96 20.32
CA GLN A 26 19.70 31.10 19.60
C GLN A 26 18.20 31.01 19.24
N ARG A 27 17.59 29.81 19.20
CA ARG A 27 16.18 29.65 18.77
C ARG A 27 15.22 29.45 19.94
N SER A 28 14.13 30.21 19.94
CA SER A 28 13.02 30.12 20.89
C SER A 28 11.78 29.49 20.26
N ALA A 29 10.87 28.96 21.07
CA ALA A 29 9.55 28.55 20.62
C ALA A 29 8.75 29.65 19.91
N LYS A 30 9.04 30.94 20.14
CA LYS A 30 8.42 32.05 19.39
C LYS A 30 8.91 32.14 17.93
N ASP A 31 10.08 31.61 17.62
CA ASP A 31 10.64 31.55 16.26
C ASP A 31 10.06 30.36 15.47
N VAL A 32 9.62 29.33 16.19
CA VAL A 32 9.00 28.12 15.63
C VAL A 32 7.49 28.29 15.51
N LEU A 33 6.80 28.78 16.54
CA LEU A 33 5.37 29.07 16.54
C LEU A 33 5.16 30.58 16.66
N LEU A 34 5.12 31.25 15.51
CA LEU A 34 4.99 32.70 15.42
C LEU A 34 3.56 33.14 15.69
N THR A 35 3.41 34.30 16.30
CA THR A 35 2.14 35.04 16.28
C THR A 35 2.17 36.00 15.11
N VAL A 36 1.19 35.90 14.22
CA VAL A 36 1.02 36.75 13.04
C VAL A 36 -0.34 37.47 13.12
N PRO A 37 -0.57 38.57 12.37
CA PRO A 37 -1.82 39.33 12.48
C PRO A 37 -3.10 38.50 12.30
N SER A 38 -3.04 37.41 11.51
CA SER A 38 -4.17 36.50 11.23
C SER A 38 -4.20 35.24 12.11
N GLY A 39 -3.33 35.11 13.12
CA GLY A 39 -3.32 33.97 14.04
C GLY A 39 -1.91 33.47 14.39
N TYR A 40 -1.66 32.19 14.15
CA TYR A 40 -0.40 31.54 14.51
C TYR A 40 0.15 30.74 13.33
N LEU A 41 1.47 30.79 13.15
CA LEU A 41 2.17 30.07 12.09
C LEU A 41 3.22 29.16 12.71
N LEU A 42 3.09 27.85 12.46
CA LEU A 42 4.15 26.90 12.76
C LEU A 42 5.16 26.90 11.60
N LYS A 43 6.30 27.57 11.80
CA LYS A 43 7.39 27.60 10.85
C LYS A 43 8.13 26.27 10.92
N GLY A 44 7.96 25.46 9.88
CA GLY A 44 8.74 24.24 9.68
C GLY A 44 10.21 24.60 9.45
N GLY A 45 10.96 24.77 10.53
CA GLY A 45 12.41 24.98 10.51
C GLY A 45 13.15 23.68 10.23
N THR A 46 14.13 23.33 11.08
CA THR A 46 14.89 22.06 11.03
C THR A 46 14.09 20.84 11.51
N GLY A 47 12.81 21.00 11.85
CA GLY A 47 11.97 19.89 12.29
C GLY A 47 11.56 19.02 11.11
N SER A 48 11.61 17.70 11.29
CA SER A 48 11.08 16.74 10.34
C SER A 48 9.57 16.61 10.50
N SER A 49 8.85 16.52 9.38
CA SER A 49 7.45 16.08 9.35
C SER A 49 7.41 14.76 8.60
N ASP A 50 6.93 13.73 9.27
CA ASP A 50 6.64 12.41 8.71
C ASP A 50 5.74 12.51 7.47
N VAL A 51 4.70 13.36 7.49
CA VAL A 51 3.83 13.59 6.34
C VAL A 51 4.60 14.17 5.15
N ARG A 52 5.44 15.18 5.36
CA ARG A 52 6.24 15.78 4.27
C ARG A 52 7.26 14.80 3.72
N GLU A 53 7.88 14.02 4.60
CA GLU A 53 8.87 13.02 4.20
C GLU A 53 8.21 11.85 3.46
N PHE A 54 7.03 11.42 3.90
CA PHE A 54 6.18 10.47 3.19
C PHE A 54 5.81 10.98 1.80
N GLU A 55 5.28 12.20 1.68
CA GLU A 55 4.90 12.80 0.39
C GLU A 55 6.12 12.90 -0.55
N ARG A 56 7.30 13.23 -0.02
CA ARG A 56 8.56 13.27 -0.79
C ARG A 56 8.97 11.88 -1.30
N LEU A 57 9.01 10.89 -0.41
CA LEU A 57 9.41 9.51 -0.74
C LEU A 57 8.39 8.84 -1.67
N ALA A 58 7.09 9.00 -1.41
CA ALA A 58 6.03 8.52 -2.28
C ALA A 58 6.13 9.15 -3.67
N GLY A 59 6.35 10.47 -3.74
CA GLY A 59 6.58 11.18 -5.00
C GLY A 59 7.80 10.67 -5.77
N THR A 60 8.91 10.33 -5.10
CA THR A 60 10.06 9.68 -5.76
C THR A 60 9.71 8.29 -6.25
N GLY A 61 8.96 7.51 -5.46
CA GLY A 61 8.51 6.17 -5.83
C GLY A 61 7.58 6.18 -7.05
N TYR A 62 6.64 7.12 -7.12
CA TYR A 62 5.74 7.25 -8.27
C TYR A 62 6.49 7.61 -9.55
N ARG A 63 7.47 8.53 -9.49
CA ARG A 63 8.31 8.82 -10.66
C ARG A 63 9.14 7.63 -11.11
N ALA A 64 9.61 6.80 -10.17
CA ALA A 64 10.31 5.56 -10.50
C ALA A 64 9.37 4.53 -11.14
N MET A 65 8.10 4.45 -10.70
CA MET A 65 7.07 3.63 -11.36
C MET A 65 6.82 4.08 -12.80
N ASP A 66 6.68 5.39 -13.02
CA ASP A 66 6.47 5.97 -14.36
C ASP A 66 7.68 5.72 -15.29
N ALA A 67 8.89 5.64 -14.71
CA ALA A 67 10.12 5.31 -15.42
C ALA A 67 10.40 3.79 -15.54
N GLU A 68 9.49 2.93 -15.05
CA GLU A 68 9.64 1.48 -14.97
C GLU A 68 10.86 0.98 -14.16
N ASP A 69 11.43 1.84 -13.30
CA ASP A 69 12.46 1.49 -12.32
C ASP A 69 11.79 0.89 -11.08
N TYR A 70 11.30 -0.35 -11.23
CA TYR A 70 10.61 -1.08 -10.16
C TYR A 70 11.46 -1.32 -8.90
N PRO A 71 12.79 -1.58 -8.98
CA PRO A 71 13.64 -1.65 -7.80
C PRO A 71 13.61 -0.38 -6.96
N GLU A 72 13.82 0.79 -7.58
CA GLU A 72 13.82 2.07 -6.86
C GLU A 72 12.42 2.43 -6.35
N ALA A 73 11.39 2.20 -7.17
CA ALA A 73 10.01 2.41 -6.76
C ALA A 73 9.64 1.61 -5.50
N ALA A 74 9.95 0.30 -5.49
CA ALA A 74 9.67 -0.56 -4.35
C ALA A 74 10.46 -0.12 -3.10
N ALA A 75 11.71 0.33 -3.25
CA ALA A 75 12.53 0.82 -2.14
C ALA A 75 11.93 2.10 -1.54
N ARG A 76 11.67 3.12 -2.35
CA ARG A 76 11.15 4.42 -1.88
C ARG A 76 9.77 4.34 -1.30
N LEU A 77 8.88 3.55 -1.91
CA LEU A 77 7.53 3.37 -1.38
C LEU A 77 7.53 2.58 -0.06
N ARG A 78 8.46 1.62 0.11
CA ARG A 78 8.62 0.92 1.39
C ARG A 78 9.15 1.85 2.48
N GLU A 79 10.13 2.69 2.18
CA GLU A 79 10.62 3.73 3.10
C GLU A 79 9.49 4.70 3.48
N ALA A 80 8.69 5.14 2.50
CA ALA A 80 7.53 6.00 2.76
C ALA A 80 6.54 5.32 3.72
N LEU A 81 6.13 4.09 3.42
CA LEU A 81 5.16 3.34 4.23
C LEU A 81 5.68 3.02 5.64
N ALA A 82 7.00 2.91 5.84
CA ALA A 82 7.61 2.69 7.15
C ALA A 82 7.46 3.87 8.11
N LEU A 83 7.17 5.08 7.61
CA LEU A 83 6.88 6.26 8.44
C LEU A 83 5.52 6.14 9.15
N TRP A 84 4.65 5.23 8.70
CA TRP A 84 3.31 5.04 9.26
C TRP A 84 3.33 4.08 10.43
N THR A 85 3.08 4.60 11.64
CA THR A 85 2.99 3.81 12.87
C THR A 85 1.57 3.37 13.24
N GLY A 86 0.55 3.89 12.55
CA GLY A 86 -0.85 3.63 12.85
C GLY A 86 -1.80 4.36 11.90
N PRO A 87 -3.08 4.52 12.27
CA PRO A 87 -4.00 5.42 11.60
C PRO A 87 -3.53 6.88 11.70
N ALA A 88 -3.79 7.69 10.67
CA ALA A 88 -3.47 9.11 10.68
C ALA A 88 -4.17 9.82 11.84
N LEU A 89 -3.38 10.53 12.67
CA LEU A 89 -3.85 11.30 13.83
C LEU A 89 -4.70 10.48 14.82
N ALA A 90 -4.35 9.20 15.05
CA ALA A 90 -5.13 8.26 15.89
C ALA A 90 -5.52 8.80 17.29
N ASP A 91 -4.67 9.62 17.90
CA ASP A 91 -4.88 10.17 19.25
C ASP A 91 -5.50 11.59 19.26
N VAL A 92 -5.93 12.09 18.09
CA VAL A 92 -6.50 13.43 17.94
C VAL A 92 -8.01 13.33 17.71
N HIS A 93 -8.79 14.03 18.54
CA HIS A 93 -10.22 14.20 18.31
C HIS A 93 -10.43 15.10 17.09
N ALA A 94 -10.66 14.48 15.94
CA ALA A 94 -10.86 15.18 14.68
C ALA A 94 -12.24 15.86 14.67
N GLY A 95 -12.25 17.18 14.48
CA GLY A 95 -13.44 17.87 13.99
C GLY A 95 -13.55 17.72 12.47
N VAL A 96 -14.66 18.18 11.89
CA VAL A 96 -14.97 18.07 10.44
C VAL A 96 -13.80 18.47 9.53
N HIS A 97 -13.04 19.52 9.88
CA HIS A 97 -11.89 19.96 9.10
C HIS A 97 -10.70 19.00 9.12
N LEU A 98 -10.48 18.28 10.23
CA LEU A 98 -9.39 17.30 10.36
C LEU A 98 -9.78 15.96 9.75
N GLU A 99 -11.06 15.57 9.78
CA GLU A 99 -11.51 14.32 9.14
C GLU A 99 -11.18 14.26 7.65
N THR A 100 -11.38 15.35 6.92
CA THR A 100 -11.02 15.44 5.50
C THR A 100 -9.51 15.24 5.29
N GLN A 101 -8.67 15.76 6.18
CA GLN A 101 -7.22 15.59 6.09
C GLN A 101 -6.79 14.16 6.45
N ILE A 102 -7.41 13.55 7.46
CA ILE A 102 -7.19 12.14 7.82
C ILE A 102 -7.52 11.25 6.62
N ARG A 103 -8.68 11.44 5.98
CA ARG A 103 -9.07 10.69 4.78
C ARG A 103 -8.05 10.86 3.64
N ARG A 104 -7.64 12.11 3.35
CA ARG A 104 -6.61 12.40 2.33
C ARG A 104 -5.30 11.63 2.60
N LEU A 105 -4.85 11.62 3.85
CA LEU A 105 -3.62 10.95 4.24
C LEU A 105 -3.75 9.42 4.11
N GLU A 106 -4.84 8.83 4.59
CA GLU A 106 -5.10 7.39 4.47
C GLU A 106 -5.24 6.93 3.02
N GLU A 107 -5.91 7.72 2.17
CA GLU A 107 -5.99 7.47 0.72
C GLU A 107 -4.60 7.52 0.07
N SER A 108 -3.77 8.50 0.45
CA SER A 108 -2.39 8.61 -0.04
C SER A 108 -1.54 7.41 0.39
N ARG A 109 -1.69 6.94 1.64
CA ARG A 109 -1.07 5.71 2.14
C ARG A 109 -1.47 4.50 1.31
N LEU A 110 -2.77 4.35 1.02
CA LEU A 110 -3.30 3.23 0.26
C LEU A 110 -2.77 3.24 -1.18
N CYS A 111 -2.67 4.42 -1.81
CA CYS A 111 -2.06 4.57 -3.12
C CYS A 111 -0.57 4.17 -3.13
N ALA A 112 0.20 4.59 -2.12
CA ALA A 112 1.60 4.20 -2.00
C ALA A 112 1.76 2.68 -1.80
N LEU A 113 0.86 2.07 -1.02
CA LEU A 113 0.81 0.63 -0.80
C LEU A 113 0.53 -0.14 -2.09
N ASP A 114 -0.49 0.28 -2.84
CA ASP A 114 -0.85 -0.29 -4.14
C ASP A 114 0.34 -0.26 -5.11
N GLN A 115 0.99 0.89 -5.26
CA GLN A 115 2.14 1.05 -6.16
C GLN A 115 3.35 0.21 -5.72
N ARG A 116 3.57 0.09 -4.40
CA ARG A 116 4.66 -0.74 -3.87
C ARG A 116 4.44 -2.22 -4.15
N ILE A 117 3.20 -2.69 -3.99
CA ILE A 117 2.82 -4.08 -4.31
C ILE A 117 2.98 -4.33 -5.81
N GLU A 118 2.53 -3.41 -6.66
CA GLU A 118 2.72 -3.53 -8.11
C GLU A 118 4.21 -3.63 -8.47
N ALA A 119 5.06 -2.75 -7.91
CA ALA A 119 6.50 -2.81 -8.11
C ALA A 119 7.08 -4.18 -7.69
N ASP A 120 6.75 -4.67 -6.50
CA ASP A 120 7.22 -5.98 -6.03
C ASP A 120 6.70 -7.15 -6.91
N LEU A 121 5.48 -7.06 -7.45
CA LEU A 121 4.96 -8.03 -8.43
C LEU A 121 5.72 -8.00 -9.75
N ARG A 122 6.10 -6.81 -10.24
CA ARG A 122 6.93 -6.63 -11.45
C ARG A 122 8.33 -7.22 -11.25
N LEU A 123 8.87 -7.14 -10.04
CA LEU A 123 10.13 -7.76 -9.64
C LEU A 123 10.03 -9.28 -9.41
N GLY A 124 8.86 -9.88 -9.61
CA GLY A 124 8.67 -11.32 -9.47
C GLY A 124 8.54 -11.82 -8.03
N ARG A 125 8.37 -10.94 -7.03
CA ARG A 125 8.27 -11.29 -5.59
C ARG A 125 6.88 -11.78 -5.18
N HIS A 126 6.16 -12.42 -6.10
CA HIS A 126 4.75 -12.79 -5.94
C HIS A 126 4.49 -13.71 -4.73
N ARG A 127 5.41 -14.63 -4.40
CA ARG A 127 5.27 -15.53 -3.25
C ARG A 127 5.42 -14.81 -1.91
N GLU A 128 6.37 -13.88 -1.82
CA GLU A 128 6.63 -13.10 -0.61
C GLU A 128 5.43 -12.21 -0.25
N LEU A 129 4.75 -11.68 -1.27
CA LEU A 129 3.58 -10.82 -1.11
C LEU A 129 2.31 -11.54 -0.66
N LEU A 130 2.21 -12.87 -0.80
CA LEU A 130 0.94 -13.58 -0.56
C LEU A 130 0.43 -13.41 0.87
N ALA A 131 1.31 -13.49 1.86
CA ALA A 131 0.93 -13.35 3.27
C ALA A 131 0.39 -11.94 3.55
N GLU A 132 1.09 -10.91 3.07
CA GLU A 132 0.67 -9.51 3.22
C GLU A 132 -0.64 -9.25 2.47
N LEU A 133 -0.73 -9.65 1.20
CA LEU A 133 -1.93 -9.46 0.38
C LEU A 133 -3.16 -10.16 0.96
N THR A 134 -2.99 -11.33 1.60
CA THR A 134 -4.08 -12.01 2.31
C THR A 134 -4.69 -11.12 3.39
N VAL A 135 -3.84 -10.46 4.20
CA VAL A 135 -4.30 -9.53 5.24
C VAL A 135 -4.97 -8.30 4.63
N LEU A 136 -4.37 -7.74 3.58
CA LEU A 136 -4.86 -6.53 2.93
C LEU A 136 -6.22 -6.73 2.26
N VAL A 137 -6.45 -7.83 1.54
CA VAL A 137 -7.76 -8.08 0.91
C VAL A 137 -8.84 -8.41 1.93
N SER A 138 -8.48 -8.94 3.10
CA SER A 138 -9.43 -9.09 4.21
C SER A 138 -9.78 -7.75 4.86
N ARG A 139 -8.81 -6.84 4.96
CA ARG A 139 -9.02 -5.49 5.52
C ARG A 139 -9.77 -4.55 4.57
N TYR A 140 -9.52 -4.68 3.27
CA TYR A 140 -10.11 -3.84 2.21
C TYR A 140 -10.89 -4.71 1.21
N PRO A 141 -12.02 -5.32 1.62
CA PRO A 141 -12.69 -6.36 0.84
C PRO A 141 -13.38 -5.87 -0.43
N SER A 142 -13.55 -4.56 -0.60
CA SER A 142 -14.10 -3.92 -1.81
C SER A 142 -13.02 -3.26 -2.68
N HIS A 143 -11.73 -3.40 -2.33
CA HIS A 143 -10.65 -2.72 -3.02
C HIS A 143 -10.14 -3.55 -4.20
N GLU A 144 -10.57 -3.17 -5.41
CA GLU A 144 -10.36 -3.97 -6.62
C GLU A 144 -8.89 -4.14 -6.99
N SER A 145 -8.06 -3.09 -6.83
CA SER A 145 -6.63 -3.10 -7.18
C SER A 145 -5.87 -4.15 -6.37
N LEU A 146 -5.92 -4.07 -5.03
CA LEU A 146 -5.41 -5.10 -4.11
C LEU A 146 -5.91 -6.51 -4.42
N CYS A 147 -7.20 -6.68 -4.76
CA CYS A 147 -7.72 -7.97 -5.16
C CYS A 147 -7.07 -8.47 -6.46
N GLY A 148 -6.92 -7.61 -7.47
CA GLY A 148 -6.24 -7.94 -8.71
C GLY A 148 -4.78 -8.33 -8.50
N GLN A 149 -4.06 -7.58 -7.66
CA GLN A 149 -2.69 -7.90 -7.25
C GLN A 149 -2.60 -9.26 -6.54
N TYR A 150 -3.54 -9.55 -5.65
CA TYR A 150 -3.63 -10.86 -4.98
C TYR A 150 -3.93 -11.99 -5.96
N MET A 151 -4.84 -11.77 -6.92
CA MET A 151 -5.12 -12.73 -7.99
C MET A 151 -3.86 -13.02 -8.83
N VAL A 152 -3.10 -12.00 -9.20
CA VAL A 152 -1.83 -12.16 -9.94
C VAL A 152 -0.81 -12.94 -9.11
N ALA A 153 -0.66 -12.60 -7.82
CA ALA A 153 0.27 -13.27 -6.93
C ALA A 153 -0.05 -14.77 -6.78
N LEU A 154 -1.33 -15.10 -6.56
CA LEU A 154 -1.82 -16.48 -6.47
C LEU A 154 -1.63 -17.23 -7.77
N TYR A 155 -2.01 -16.63 -8.90
CA TYR A 155 -1.89 -17.24 -10.22
C TYR A 155 -0.42 -17.56 -10.56
N ARG A 156 0.50 -16.61 -10.39
CA ARG A 156 1.95 -16.81 -10.61
C ARG A 156 2.56 -17.82 -9.65
N SER A 157 1.94 -18.03 -8.48
CA SER A 157 2.32 -19.08 -7.53
C SER A 157 1.72 -20.46 -7.84
N GLY A 158 1.01 -20.62 -8.97
CA GLY A 158 0.33 -21.88 -9.34
C GLY A 158 -1.01 -22.11 -8.64
N ARG A 159 -1.50 -21.16 -7.85
CA ARG A 159 -2.74 -21.26 -7.04
C ARG A 159 -3.93 -20.69 -7.81
N ARG A 160 -4.14 -21.17 -9.05
CA ARG A 160 -5.16 -20.64 -9.97
C ARG A 160 -6.59 -20.66 -9.39
N GLY A 161 -6.99 -21.76 -8.75
CA GLY A 161 -8.33 -21.87 -8.15
C GLY A 161 -8.58 -20.80 -7.08
N GLU A 162 -7.57 -20.53 -6.26
CA GLU A 162 -7.65 -19.50 -5.23
C GLU A 162 -7.70 -18.08 -5.80
N ALA A 163 -7.00 -17.84 -6.92
CA ALA A 163 -7.09 -16.56 -7.63
C ALA A 163 -8.53 -16.29 -8.12
N LEU A 164 -9.18 -17.30 -8.71
CA LEU A 164 -10.57 -17.19 -9.17
C LEU A 164 -11.56 -17.07 -8.00
N ASN A 165 -11.31 -17.76 -6.88
CA ASN A 165 -12.11 -17.60 -5.66
C ASN A 165 -11.97 -16.19 -5.06
N ALA A 166 -10.79 -15.56 -5.13
CA ALA A 166 -10.59 -14.19 -4.68
C ALA A 166 -11.50 -13.21 -5.48
N TYR A 167 -11.53 -13.35 -6.81
CA TYR A 167 -12.44 -12.57 -7.66
C TYR A 167 -13.91 -12.75 -7.27
N GLN A 168 -14.35 -13.99 -7.08
CA GLN A 168 -15.75 -14.28 -6.73
C GLN A 168 -16.15 -13.65 -5.39
N ARG A 169 -15.25 -13.67 -4.39
CA ARG A 169 -15.49 -13.04 -3.08
C ARG A 169 -15.59 -11.52 -3.19
N LEU A 170 -14.72 -10.88 -3.97
CA LEU A 170 -14.78 -9.44 -4.22
C LEU A 170 -16.10 -9.09 -4.93
N ARG A 171 -16.44 -9.80 -6.02
CA ARG A 171 -17.69 -9.58 -6.75
C ARG A 171 -18.91 -9.67 -5.85
N ALA A 172 -19.01 -10.73 -5.04
CA ALA A 172 -20.11 -10.88 -4.09
C ALA A 172 -20.17 -9.72 -3.08
N THR A 173 -19.02 -9.19 -2.67
CA THR A 173 -18.94 -8.03 -1.78
C THR A 173 -19.42 -6.76 -2.49
N LEU A 174 -18.88 -6.44 -3.67
CA LEU A 174 -19.25 -5.24 -4.44
C LEU A 174 -20.74 -5.20 -4.79
N VAL A 175 -21.29 -6.33 -5.25
CA VAL A 175 -22.72 -6.44 -5.57
C VAL A 175 -23.56 -6.23 -4.31
N ARG A 176 -23.19 -6.84 -3.18
CA ARG A 176 -23.93 -6.70 -1.93
C ARG A 176 -23.86 -5.30 -1.32
N THR A 177 -22.70 -4.65 -1.36
CA THR A 177 -22.47 -3.38 -0.63
C THR A 177 -22.70 -2.15 -1.48
N LEU A 178 -22.41 -2.22 -2.77
CA LEU A 178 -22.47 -1.07 -3.70
C LEU A 178 -23.49 -1.28 -4.83
N GLY A 179 -23.98 -2.50 -5.05
CA GLY A 179 -24.83 -2.82 -6.20
C GLY A 179 -24.07 -2.78 -7.53
N LEU A 180 -22.74 -2.87 -7.49
CA LEU A 180 -21.86 -2.74 -8.66
C LEU A 180 -21.20 -4.08 -9.02
N GLU A 181 -20.96 -4.28 -10.31
CA GLU A 181 -20.11 -5.35 -10.83
C GLU A 181 -18.62 -4.93 -10.79
N PRO A 182 -17.68 -5.88 -10.74
CA PRO A 182 -16.26 -5.58 -10.80
C PRO A 182 -15.87 -4.80 -12.07
N SER A 183 -14.84 -3.98 -11.95
CA SER A 183 -14.32 -3.17 -13.03
C SER A 183 -13.91 -4.00 -14.26
N PRO A 184 -13.95 -3.42 -15.47
CA PRO A 184 -13.52 -4.11 -16.69
C PRO A 184 -12.07 -4.60 -16.64
N VAL A 185 -11.20 -3.90 -15.92
CA VAL A 185 -9.80 -4.30 -15.73
C VAL A 185 -9.71 -5.63 -14.98
N LEU A 186 -10.48 -5.76 -13.89
CA LEU A 186 -10.48 -6.98 -13.10
C LEU A 186 -11.19 -8.14 -13.78
N ALA A 187 -12.28 -7.87 -14.50
CA ALA A 187 -12.97 -8.87 -15.31
C ALA A 187 -12.05 -9.43 -16.41
N LYS A 188 -11.25 -8.57 -17.08
CA LYS A 188 -10.23 -9.00 -18.03
C LYS A 188 -9.17 -9.89 -17.38
N LEU A 189 -8.68 -9.53 -16.19
CA LEU A 189 -7.73 -10.37 -15.45
C LEU A 189 -8.30 -11.76 -15.16
N GLN A 190 -9.55 -11.85 -14.70
CA GLN A 190 -10.22 -13.13 -14.48
C GLN A 190 -10.26 -13.96 -15.77
N GLN A 191 -10.64 -13.34 -16.90
CA GLN A 191 -10.67 -14.01 -18.20
C GLN A 191 -9.28 -14.49 -18.63
N SER A 192 -8.24 -13.68 -18.47
CA SER A 192 -6.86 -14.10 -18.76
C SER A 192 -6.44 -15.31 -17.93
N ILE A 193 -6.76 -15.35 -16.64
CA ILE A 193 -6.48 -16.50 -15.77
C ILE A 193 -7.26 -17.75 -16.19
N LEU A 194 -8.50 -17.58 -16.66
CA LEU A 194 -9.31 -18.70 -17.19
C LEU A 194 -8.72 -19.27 -18.48
N MET A 195 -8.28 -18.40 -19.39
CA MET A 195 -7.79 -18.79 -20.72
C MET A 195 -6.36 -19.31 -20.71
N SER A 196 -5.55 -18.97 -19.70
CA SER A 196 -4.14 -19.35 -19.66
C SER A 196 -3.87 -20.86 -19.49
N GLY A 197 -4.90 -21.70 -19.40
CA GLY A 197 -4.80 -23.17 -19.41
C GLY A 197 -3.92 -23.78 -18.29
N PRO A 198 -3.99 -25.09 -18.05
CA PRO A 198 -2.96 -25.77 -17.26
C PRO A 198 -1.70 -25.90 -18.13
N ALA A 199 -0.57 -25.33 -17.68
CA ALA A 199 0.72 -25.74 -18.21
C ALA A 199 0.87 -27.25 -17.98
N GLY A 200 0.95 -27.99 -19.08
CA GLY A 200 1.08 -29.45 -19.22
C GLY A 200 1.06 -30.27 -17.94
N ALA A 201 0.00 -31.05 -17.75
CA ALA A 201 0.20 -32.38 -17.17
C ALA A 201 1.27 -33.09 -18.03
N PRO A 202 2.27 -33.77 -17.44
CA PRO A 202 3.08 -34.68 -18.23
C PRO A 202 2.11 -35.71 -18.81
N SER A 203 1.91 -35.63 -20.13
CA SER A 203 1.34 -36.71 -20.89
C SER A 203 2.29 -37.87 -20.65
N ALA A 204 1.91 -38.77 -19.74
CA ALA A 204 2.40 -40.13 -19.74
C ALA A 204 1.91 -40.72 -21.06
N VAL A 205 2.66 -40.43 -22.12
CA VAL A 205 2.59 -41.14 -23.39
C VAL A 205 2.69 -42.60 -23.01
N GLY A 206 1.59 -43.31 -23.26
CA GLY A 206 1.45 -44.71 -22.97
C GLY A 206 2.64 -45.45 -23.55
N ALA A 207 3.34 -46.19 -22.70
CA ALA A 207 4.18 -47.26 -23.14
C ALA A 207 3.30 -48.20 -23.99
N PRO A 208 3.64 -48.46 -25.26
CA PRO A 208 2.89 -49.41 -26.05
C PRO A 208 3.12 -50.80 -25.47
N ALA A 209 2.04 -51.40 -24.98
CA ALA A 209 1.92 -52.83 -24.84
C ALA A 209 2.15 -53.44 -26.23
N THR A 210 3.33 -54.04 -26.44
CA THR A 210 3.57 -54.91 -27.58
C THR A 210 3.68 -56.33 -27.04
N GLY A 211 2.60 -57.09 -27.21
CA GLY A 211 2.57 -58.51 -26.95
C GLY A 211 3.09 -59.31 -28.15
N ARG A 212 4.06 -60.19 -27.85
CA ARG A 212 4.09 -61.63 -28.17
C ARG A 212 4.51 -62.13 -29.58
N PHE A 213 5.23 -63.27 -29.53
CA PHE A 213 5.64 -64.27 -30.55
C PHE A 213 6.98 -63.95 -31.28
N ALA A 214 7.95 -64.87 -31.48
CA ALA A 214 8.01 -66.34 -31.47
C ALA A 214 9.46 -66.88 -31.25
N GLN A 215 9.55 -68.21 -31.07
CA GLN A 215 10.72 -69.13 -31.02
C GLN A 215 11.93 -68.80 -31.94
N VAL A 216 13.15 -69.21 -31.53
CA VAL A 216 13.97 -70.34 -32.06
C VAL A 216 15.31 -70.37 -31.28
N GLY A 217 15.73 -71.55 -30.80
CA GLY A 217 17.06 -71.79 -30.21
C GLY A 217 17.01 -72.77 -29.05
#